data_AF-A0A452XP25-F1
#
_entry.id   AF-A0A452XP25-F1
#
_cell.length_a   1.000
_cell.length_b   1.000
_cell.length_c   1.000
_cell.angle_alpha   90.00
_cell.angle_beta   90.00
_cell.angle_gamma   90.00
#
_symmetry.space_group_name_H-M   'P 1'
#
loop_
_entity.id
_entity.type
_entity.pdbx_description
1 polymer ?
#
loop_
_entity_poly.entity_id
_entity_poly.type
_entity_poly.pdbx_seq_one_letter_code
_entity_poly.pdbx_strand_id
1 'polypeptide(L)'
;RPVLRQPAVDILQGSARPPSAASAMASPALISDTDQWKALQAHVGAIHKTHLRDLMTDADRCKAMTAEFEGVYLDYSRQQATTETIDKLFKLAEAAKLKEKIDKMFKGEKINTTENRSVLHVALRAPRDAVINSDGVNVVPEVWAVKDKIKQFSETFRSGSWVGATGKPLTNVVSVGIGGSFLGPLFVHTALQTDPEAAEAAKGRQLRFLANVDPVDVARSIKDLDPATTLVVVVSKTFTTAETMLNARTIKEWIVSSLGPQAVSKHMIAVSTNLKLVKEFGIDPNNAFAFWDWVGGRYSVCSAVGVLPLSLQYGFPIVQKFLEGASSIDNHVHTSSFEKNIPVLLGLLSVWNVSFLGYPARVSYSVPFSFYFLL
;
A
#
# COMPACT_ATOMS: atom_id res chain seq x y z
N ARG A 1 -32.18 -59.99 -33.41
CA ARG A 1 -31.26 -60.52 -32.37
C ARG A 1 -31.34 -59.58 -31.17
N PRO A 2 -31.34 -60.06 -29.92
CA PRO A 2 -32.49 -60.62 -29.16
C PRO A 2 -33.06 -59.55 -28.17
N VAL A 3 -34.35 -59.46 -27.81
CA VAL A 3 -35.19 -60.36 -26.97
C VAL A 3 -35.17 -59.97 -25.47
N LEU A 4 -36.37 -59.62 -24.97
CA LEU A 4 -36.98 -59.88 -23.66
C LEU A 4 -36.78 -58.96 -22.44
N ARG A 5 -37.97 -58.53 -21.98
CA ARG A 5 -38.53 -58.66 -20.62
C ARG A 5 -38.05 -57.71 -19.52
N GLN A 6 -38.99 -56.89 -19.06
CA GLN A 6 -39.16 -56.54 -17.65
C GLN A 6 -39.21 -57.81 -16.79
N PRO A 7 -38.76 -57.72 -15.52
CA PRO A 7 -39.76 -57.63 -14.45
C PRO A 7 -39.32 -56.84 -13.20
N ALA A 8 -40.33 -56.68 -12.34
CA ALA A 8 -40.30 -56.71 -10.87
C ALA A 8 -39.93 -55.44 -10.10
N VAL A 9 -40.99 -54.93 -9.46
CA VAL A 9 -41.00 -54.18 -8.20
C VAL A 9 -40.54 -55.12 -7.09
N ASP A 10 -39.62 -54.64 -6.24
CA ASP A 10 -39.45 -55.18 -4.89
C ASP A 10 -39.12 -54.06 -3.89
N ILE A 11 -39.77 -54.18 -2.73
CA ILE A 11 -39.83 -53.24 -1.62
C ILE A 11 -38.64 -53.48 -0.71
N LEU A 12 -37.91 -52.43 -0.30
CA LEU A 12 -37.20 -52.45 0.99
C LEU A 12 -37.15 -51.05 1.64
N GLN A 13 -37.69 -51.01 2.85
CA GLN A 13 -37.72 -49.89 3.78
C GLN A 13 -36.30 -49.45 4.17
N GLY A 14 -36.06 -48.14 4.22
CA GLY A 14 -34.84 -47.53 4.74
C GLY A 14 -35.18 -46.32 5.62
N SER A 15 -35.07 -46.52 6.93
CA SER A 15 -35.14 -45.57 8.05
C SER A 15 -35.06 -44.06 7.73
N ALA A 16 -36.08 -43.30 8.15
CA ALA A 16 -36.01 -41.86 8.28
C ALA A 16 -34.97 -41.47 9.34
N ARG A 17 -33.87 -40.83 8.93
CA ARG A 17 -33.01 -40.07 9.85
C ARG A 17 -33.72 -38.78 10.24
N PRO A 18 -33.73 -38.38 11.52
CA PRO A 18 -34.24 -37.06 11.88
C PRO A 18 -33.35 -35.98 11.25
N PRO A 19 -33.89 -34.83 10.85
CA PRO A 19 -33.08 -33.73 10.36
C PRO A 19 -32.15 -33.31 11.50
N SER A 20 -30.84 -33.38 11.25
CA SER A 20 -29.84 -32.81 12.15
C SER A 20 -30.19 -31.34 12.36
N ALA A 21 -30.30 -30.92 13.61
CA ALA A 21 -30.41 -29.52 13.98
C ALA A 21 -29.19 -28.78 13.41
N ALA A 22 -29.32 -28.25 12.20
CA ALA A 22 -28.46 -27.22 11.70
C ALA A 22 -28.67 -26.03 12.64
N SER A 23 -27.71 -25.84 13.54
CA SER A 23 -27.50 -24.58 14.22
C SER A 23 -27.56 -23.50 13.14
N ALA A 24 -28.67 -22.77 13.11
CA ALA A 24 -28.76 -21.53 12.38
C ALA A 24 -27.75 -20.61 13.05
N MET A 25 -26.51 -20.57 12.54
CA MET A 25 -25.59 -19.52 12.89
C MET A 25 -26.29 -18.23 12.45
N ALA A 26 -26.75 -17.44 13.42
CA ALA A 26 -27.29 -16.13 13.16
C ALA A 26 -26.27 -15.37 12.31
N SER A 27 -26.70 -14.91 11.13
CA SER A 27 -25.89 -13.99 10.33
C SER A 27 -25.41 -12.86 11.25
N PRO A 28 -24.10 -12.54 11.28
CA PRO A 28 -23.61 -11.49 12.14
C PRO A 28 -24.39 -10.21 11.84
N ALA A 29 -24.98 -9.59 12.87
CA ALA A 29 -25.72 -8.35 12.73
C ALA A 29 -24.83 -7.32 12.02
N LEU A 30 -25.36 -6.68 10.97
CA LEU A 30 -24.60 -5.69 10.22
C LEU A 30 -24.43 -4.44 11.08
N ILE A 31 -23.35 -3.68 10.85
CA ILE A 31 -23.15 -2.41 11.54
C ILE A 31 -24.32 -1.44 11.30
N SER A 32 -24.98 -1.55 10.14
CA SER A 32 -26.17 -0.78 9.77
C SER A 32 -27.40 -1.07 10.62
N ASP A 33 -27.44 -2.21 11.30
CA ASP A 33 -28.59 -2.63 12.11
C ASP A 33 -28.49 -2.15 13.56
N THR A 34 -27.31 -1.65 13.95
CA THR A 34 -27.02 -1.19 15.31
C THR A 34 -27.74 0.10 15.66
N ASP A 35 -28.00 0.32 16.95
CA ASP A 35 -28.66 1.54 17.43
C ASP A 35 -27.79 2.78 17.22
N GLN A 36 -26.45 2.63 17.25
CA GLN A 36 -25.50 3.71 16.96
C GLN A 36 -25.61 4.17 15.51
N TRP A 37 -25.81 3.24 14.57
CA TRP A 37 -26.06 3.58 13.17
C TRP A 37 -27.40 4.29 12.99
N LYS A 38 -28.48 3.76 13.58
CA LYS A 38 -29.82 4.38 13.54
C LYS A 38 -29.82 5.76 14.18
N ALA A 39 -29.05 5.96 15.26
CA ALA A 39 -28.89 7.25 15.92
C ALA A 39 -28.23 8.27 14.99
N LEU A 40 -27.21 7.89 14.21
CA LEU A 40 -26.62 8.75 13.19
C LEU A 40 -27.59 9.03 12.05
N GLN A 41 -28.37 8.05 11.58
CA GLN A 41 -29.41 8.26 10.57
C GLN A 41 -30.46 9.28 11.03
N ALA A 42 -30.95 9.16 12.27
CA ALA A 42 -31.89 10.12 12.84
C ALA A 42 -31.26 11.52 13.00
N HIS A 43 -29.96 11.58 13.31
CA HIS A 43 -29.21 12.83 13.48
C HIS A 43 -29.10 13.67 12.20
N VAL A 44 -29.11 13.02 11.02
CA VAL A 44 -29.06 13.71 9.71
C VAL A 44 -30.15 14.79 9.59
N GLY A 45 -31.36 14.52 10.10
CA GLY A 45 -32.48 15.48 10.04
C GLY A 45 -32.21 16.79 10.81
N ALA A 46 -31.42 16.74 11.89
CA ALA A 46 -30.98 17.93 12.60
C ALA A 46 -29.86 18.65 11.84
N ILE A 47 -28.90 17.89 11.29
CA ILE A 47 -27.76 18.46 10.54
C ILE A 47 -28.21 19.15 9.24
N HIS A 48 -29.23 18.62 8.54
CA HIS A 48 -29.80 19.27 7.36
C HIS A 48 -30.44 20.64 7.64
N LYS A 49 -30.79 20.93 8.91
CA LYS A 49 -31.29 22.26 9.33
C LYS A 49 -30.17 23.25 9.65
N THR A 50 -28.92 22.80 9.66
CA THR A 50 -27.75 23.64 9.90
C THR A 50 -27.07 24.01 8.60
N HIS A 51 -26.50 25.21 8.53
CA HIS A 51 -25.66 25.64 7.43
C HIS A 51 -24.20 25.79 7.91
N LEU A 52 -23.23 25.42 7.07
CA LEU A 52 -21.83 25.45 7.46
C LEU A 52 -21.37 26.85 7.90
N ARG A 53 -21.86 27.90 7.23
CA ARG A 53 -21.58 29.29 7.62
C ARG A 53 -21.93 29.56 9.09
N ASP A 54 -23.05 29.05 9.57
CA ASP A 54 -23.49 29.26 10.95
C ASP A 54 -22.63 28.45 11.90
N LEU A 55 -22.33 27.20 11.53
CA LEU A 55 -21.41 26.33 12.28
C LEU A 55 -19.99 26.91 12.41
N MET A 56 -19.55 27.75 11.46
CA MET A 56 -18.26 28.44 11.51
C MET A 56 -18.27 29.67 12.43
N THR A 57 -19.44 30.15 12.88
CA THR A 57 -19.51 31.26 13.85
C THR A 57 -19.28 30.80 15.29
N ASP A 58 -19.44 29.50 15.56
CA ASP A 58 -19.14 28.89 16.85
C ASP A 58 -17.62 28.63 16.98
N ALA A 59 -16.94 29.55 17.69
CA ALA A 59 -15.50 29.49 17.90
C ALA A 59 -15.06 28.27 18.73
N ASP A 60 -15.86 27.87 19.72
CA ASP A 60 -15.55 26.73 20.59
C ASP A 60 -15.66 25.42 19.83
N ARG A 61 -16.71 25.25 18.99
CA ARG A 61 -16.82 24.12 18.05
C ARG A 61 -15.64 24.11 17.10
N CYS A 62 -15.30 25.24 16.46
CA CYS A 62 -14.19 25.30 15.51
C CYS A 62 -12.89 24.84 16.15
N LYS A 63 -12.60 25.28 17.39
CA LYS A 63 -11.42 24.86 18.15
C LYS A 63 -11.47 23.37 18.51
N ALA A 64 -12.62 22.87 18.94
CA ALA A 64 -12.81 21.45 19.28
C ALA A 64 -12.68 20.52 18.06
N MET A 65 -13.01 21.01 16.85
CA MET A 65 -12.93 20.25 15.60
C MET A 65 -11.57 20.36 14.92
N THR A 66 -10.51 20.22 15.72
CA THR A 66 -9.12 20.20 15.27
C THR A 66 -8.37 19.07 15.97
N ALA A 67 -7.37 18.51 15.30
CA ALA A 67 -6.47 17.52 15.88
C ALA A 67 -5.06 17.75 15.36
N GLU A 68 -4.06 17.56 16.20
CA GLU A 68 -2.66 17.77 15.84
C GLU A 68 -1.81 16.59 16.32
N PHE A 69 -0.88 16.17 15.47
CA PHE A 69 0.11 15.16 15.81
C PHE A 69 1.38 15.40 14.99
N GLU A 70 2.52 15.58 15.67
CA GLU A 70 3.86 15.74 15.05
C GLU A 70 3.89 16.74 13.86
N GLY A 71 3.31 17.92 14.04
CA GLY A 71 3.27 18.97 13.02
C GLY A 71 2.25 18.73 11.90
N VAL A 72 1.51 17.61 11.92
CA VAL A 72 0.33 17.41 11.08
C VAL A 72 -0.90 17.96 11.77
N TYR A 73 -1.48 19.03 11.20
CA TYR A 73 -2.69 19.65 11.70
C TYR A 73 -3.90 19.25 10.84
N LEU A 74 -4.89 18.62 11.47
CA LEU A 74 -6.19 18.30 10.89
C LEU A 74 -7.22 19.33 11.36
N ASP A 75 -7.60 20.25 10.49
CA ASP A 75 -8.79 21.09 10.65
C ASP A 75 -9.98 20.42 9.98
N TYR A 76 -10.93 19.95 10.77
CA TYR A 76 -12.17 19.37 10.28
C TYR A 76 -13.42 20.19 10.67
N SER A 77 -13.23 21.44 11.11
CA SER A 77 -14.31 22.38 11.43
C SER A 77 -15.23 22.69 10.25
N ARG A 78 -14.72 22.55 9.02
CA ARG A 78 -15.46 22.76 7.76
C ARG A 78 -16.31 21.57 7.32
N GLN A 79 -16.38 20.51 8.12
CA GLN A 79 -17.32 19.41 7.91
C GLN A 79 -18.73 19.83 8.31
N GLN A 80 -19.75 19.37 7.58
CA GLN A 80 -21.16 19.52 7.96
C GLN A 80 -21.49 18.55 9.11
N ALA A 81 -20.94 18.83 10.29
CA ALA A 81 -21.00 18.03 11.49
C ALA A 81 -20.87 18.92 12.74
N THR A 82 -21.53 18.54 13.82
CA THR A 82 -21.40 19.15 15.16
C THR A 82 -20.51 18.29 16.06
N THR A 83 -20.10 18.78 17.23
CA THR A 83 -19.42 17.96 18.26
C THR A 83 -20.25 16.73 18.62
N GLU A 84 -21.57 16.88 18.77
CA GLU A 84 -22.49 15.74 18.98
C GLU A 84 -22.43 14.72 17.83
N THR A 85 -22.25 15.17 16.59
CA THR A 85 -22.09 14.26 15.44
C THR A 85 -20.83 13.42 15.59
N ILE A 86 -19.73 14.04 16.00
CA ILE A 86 -18.45 13.38 16.23
C ILE A 86 -18.57 12.36 17.37
N ASP A 87 -19.23 12.72 18.48
CA ASP A 87 -19.48 11.81 19.61
C ASP A 87 -20.30 10.58 19.18
N LYS A 88 -21.32 10.76 18.33
CA LYS A 88 -22.09 9.64 17.78
C LYS A 88 -21.24 8.76 16.85
N LEU A 89 -20.32 9.35 16.09
CA LEU A 89 -19.37 8.59 15.24
C LEU A 89 -18.39 7.77 16.09
N PHE A 90 -17.92 8.29 17.24
CA PHE A 90 -17.10 7.51 18.16
C PHE A 90 -17.86 6.32 18.73
N LYS A 91 -19.12 6.51 19.15
CA LYS A 91 -19.99 5.41 19.58
C LYS A 91 -20.19 4.37 18.48
N LEU A 92 -20.30 4.79 17.22
CA LEU A 92 -20.35 3.86 16.09
C LEU A 92 -19.02 3.08 15.94
N ALA A 93 -17.88 3.74 16.11
CA ALA A 93 -16.56 3.10 16.04
C ALA A 93 -16.38 2.04 17.15
N GLU A 94 -16.86 2.34 18.36
CA GLU A 94 -16.91 1.41 19.50
C GLU A 94 -17.80 0.21 19.18
N ALA A 95 -19.04 0.44 18.71
CA ALA A 95 -19.96 -0.62 18.32
C ALA A 95 -19.40 -1.49 17.18
N ALA A 96 -18.65 -0.89 16.26
CA ALA A 96 -17.94 -1.58 15.19
C ALA A 96 -16.67 -2.32 15.65
N LYS A 97 -16.29 -2.20 16.94
CA LYS A 97 -15.09 -2.76 17.54
C LYS A 97 -13.82 -2.35 16.80
N LEU A 98 -13.73 -1.08 16.41
CA LEU A 98 -12.65 -0.57 15.58
C LEU A 98 -11.28 -0.78 16.24
N LYS A 99 -11.16 -0.47 17.54
CA LYS A 99 -9.92 -0.65 18.29
C LYS A 99 -9.45 -2.11 18.28
N GLU A 100 -10.36 -3.05 18.58
CA GLU A 100 -10.04 -4.49 18.52
C GLU A 100 -9.54 -4.90 17.13
N LYS A 101 -10.16 -4.40 16.04
CA LYS A 101 -9.73 -4.70 14.67
C LYS A 101 -8.35 -4.14 14.34
N ILE A 102 -8.02 -2.94 14.82
CA ILE A 102 -6.69 -2.35 14.71
C ILE A 102 -5.69 -3.25 15.45
N ASP A 103 -5.98 -3.61 16.71
CA ASP A 103 -5.09 -4.46 17.51
C ASP A 103 -4.86 -5.82 16.86
N LYS A 104 -5.90 -6.43 16.27
CA LYS A 104 -5.79 -7.68 15.49
C LYS A 104 -4.86 -7.54 14.29
N MET A 105 -4.95 -6.42 13.57
CA MET A 105 -4.03 -6.13 12.46
C MET A 105 -2.58 -6.05 12.95
N PHE A 106 -2.33 -5.28 14.01
CA PHE A 106 -0.97 -5.09 14.57
C PHE A 106 -0.39 -6.39 15.17
N LYS A 107 -1.23 -7.28 15.69
CA LYS A 107 -0.84 -8.62 16.16
C LYS A 107 -0.58 -9.62 15.02
N GLY A 108 -0.87 -9.23 13.77
CA GLY A 108 -0.70 -10.09 12.60
C GLY A 108 -1.73 -11.20 12.45
N GLU A 109 -2.92 -11.04 13.04
CA GLU A 109 -4.03 -11.95 12.79
C GLU A 109 -4.46 -11.92 11.32
N LYS A 110 -5.06 -13.03 10.86
CA LYS A 110 -5.52 -13.20 9.48
C LYS A 110 -6.83 -12.45 9.22
N ILE A 111 -6.76 -11.13 9.24
CA ILE A 111 -7.93 -10.24 9.05
C ILE A 111 -8.37 -10.13 7.59
N ASN A 112 -7.52 -10.51 6.63
CA ASN A 112 -7.92 -10.71 5.24
C ASN A 112 -8.55 -12.10 5.13
N THR A 113 -9.85 -12.18 5.44
CA THR A 113 -10.57 -13.45 5.61
C THR A 113 -10.79 -14.22 4.30
N THR A 114 -10.93 -13.52 3.17
CA THR A 114 -11.17 -14.17 1.87
C THR A 114 -9.93 -14.87 1.32
N GLU A 115 -8.75 -14.35 1.61
CA GLU A 115 -7.47 -14.96 1.22
C GLU A 115 -6.78 -15.69 2.38
N ASN A 116 -7.34 -15.63 3.59
CA ASN A 116 -6.76 -16.16 4.82
C ASN A 116 -5.31 -15.70 5.07
N ARG A 117 -5.09 -14.38 5.03
CA ARG A 117 -3.76 -13.76 5.17
C ARG A 117 -3.72 -12.68 6.25
N SER A 118 -2.54 -12.50 6.83
CA SER A 118 -2.23 -11.35 7.68
C SER A 118 -2.09 -10.07 6.84
N VAL A 119 -2.29 -8.91 7.46
CA VAL A 119 -2.14 -7.59 6.81
C VAL A 119 -1.15 -6.77 7.62
N LEU A 120 0.13 -6.82 7.23
CA LEU A 120 1.26 -6.43 8.09
C LEU A 120 2.16 -5.36 7.49
N HIS A 121 1.64 -4.48 6.64
CA HIS A 121 2.43 -3.39 6.05
C HIS A 121 3.10 -2.47 7.11
N VAL A 122 2.58 -2.42 8.34
CA VAL A 122 3.20 -1.73 9.49
C VAL A 122 4.56 -2.34 9.89
N ALA A 123 4.75 -3.65 9.71
CA ALA A 123 6.02 -4.33 9.98
C ALA A 123 7.16 -3.83 9.08
N LEU A 124 6.83 -3.31 7.88
CA LEU A 124 7.79 -2.75 6.93
C LEU A 124 8.48 -1.49 7.44
N ARG A 125 7.99 -0.89 8.52
CA ARG A 125 8.49 0.37 9.10
C ARG A 125 8.54 0.31 10.63
N ALA A 126 8.39 -0.87 11.21
CA ALA A 126 8.56 -1.08 12.63
C ALA A 126 10.04 -0.92 13.05
N PRO A 127 10.28 -0.53 14.31
CA PRO A 127 11.61 -0.58 14.93
C PRO A 127 12.25 -1.96 14.80
N ARG A 128 13.58 -2.00 14.86
CA ARG A 128 14.39 -3.21 14.59
C ARG A 128 14.22 -4.31 15.65
N ASP A 129 13.85 -3.91 16.85
CA ASP A 129 13.59 -4.73 18.03
C ASP A 129 12.09 -5.07 18.21
N ALA A 130 11.22 -4.58 17.32
CA ALA A 130 9.80 -4.89 17.40
C ALA A 130 9.52 -6.38 17.15
N VAL A 131 8.46 -6.88 17.79
CA VAL A 131 7.97 -8.24 17.62
C VAL A 131 6.59 -8.20 17.00
N ILE A 132 6.51 -8.57 15.72
CA ILE A 132 5.25 -8.63 14.97
C ILE A 132 5.20 -10.01 14.32
N ASN A 133 4.25 -10.83 14.75
CA ASN A 133 4.19 -12.23 14.35
C ASN A 133 3.21 -12.43 13.19
N SER A 134 3.61 -13.23 12.21
CA SER A 134 2.73 -13.82 11.21
C SER A 134 2.87 -15.34 11.30
N ASP A 135 1.77 -16.05 11.52
CA ASP A 135 1.78 -17.51 11.72
C ASP A 135 2.81 -17.99 12.77
N GLY A 136 2.95 -17.23 13.86
CA GLY A 136 3.85 -17.54 14.98
C GLY A 136 5.32 -17.17 14.76
N VAL A 137 5.68 -16.59 13.62
CA VAL A 137 7.05 -16.18 13.29
C VAL A 137 7.16 -14.66 13.29
N ASN A 138 8.15 -14.11 14.01
CA ASN A 138 8.43 -12.67 13.96
C ASN A 138 8.98 -12.27 12.59
N VAL A 139 8.26 -11.42 11.87
CA VAL A 139 8.62 -11.02 10.49
C VAL A 139 9.60 -9.84 10.44
N VAL A 140 9.77 -9.10 11.54
CA VAL A 140 10.58 -7.88 11.59
C VAL A 140 12.07 -8.12 11.26
N PRO A 141 12.72 -9.20 11.74
CA PRO A 141 14.11 -9.49 11.36
C PRO A 141 14.30 -9.69 9.85
N GLU A 142 13.37 -10.38 9.17
CA GLU A 142 13.43 -10.56 7.72
C GLU A 142 13.24 -9.23 6.97
N VAL A 143 12.35 -8.37 7.47
CA VAL A 143 12.18 -7.01 6.95
C VAL A 143 13.49 -6.24 6.99
N TRP A 144 14.17 -6.25 8.14
CA TRP A 144 15.42 -5.53 8.29
C TRP A 144 16.57 -6.14 7.49
N ALA A 145 16.62 -7.47 7.32
CA ALA A 145 17.58 -8.10 6.44
C ALA A 145 17.47 -7.60 4.99
N VAL A 146 16.25 -7.45 4.46
CA VAL A 146 16.04 -6.87 3.12
C VAL A 146 16.40 -5.38 3.10
N LYS A 147 16.02 -4.61 4.13
CA LYS A 147 16.37 -3.18 4.21
C LYS A 147 17.87 -2.94 4.27
N ASP A 148 18.62 -3.74 5.05
CA ASP A 148 20.07 -3.63 5.14
C ASP A 148 20.73 -3.96 3.81
N LYS A 149 20.22 -5.00 3.12
CA LYS A 149 20.65 -5.32 1.76
C LYS A 149 20.40 -4.15 0.81
N ILE A 150 19.23 -3.51 0.88
CA ILE A 150 18.93 -2.30 0.07
C ILE A 150 19.86 -1.16 0.44
N LYS A 151 20.10 -0.90 1.73
CA LYS A 151 21.02 0.13 2.22
C LYS A 151 22.41 -0.07 1.60
N GLN A 152 23.00 -1.24 1.81
CA GLN A 152 24.33 -1.59 1.29
C GLN A 152 24.39 -1.48 -0.24
N PHE A 153 23.39 -2.02 -0.94
CA PHE A 153 23.34 -1.95 -2.40
C PHE A 153 23.22 -0.51 -2.90
N SER A 154 22.34 0.28 -2.28
CA SER A 154 22.13 1.68 -2.66
C SER A 154 23.36 2.55 -2.39
N GLU A 155 24.10 2.31 -1.31
CA GLU A 155 25.37 2.98 -1.02
C GLU A 155 26.43 2.64 -2.08
N THR A 156 26.55 1.34 -2.42
CA THR A 156 27.46 0.84 -3.46
C THR A 156 27.13 1.39 -4.86
N PHE A 157 25.84 1.50 -5.18
CA PHE A 157 25.36 2.12 -6.41
C PHE A 157 25.64 3.62 -6.43
N ARG A 158 25.39 4.30 -5.30
CA ARG A 158 25.47 5.76 -5.22
C ARG A 158 26.90 6.28 -5.19
N SER A 159 27.83 5.53 -4.60
CA SER A 159 29.27 5.82 -4.61
C SER A 159 29.90 5.66 -6.00
N GLY A 160 29.21 4.99 -6.94
CA GLY A 160 29.75 4.63 -8.25
C GLY A 160 30.62 3.37 -8.24
N SER A 161 30.71 2.67 -7.10
CA SER A 161 31.42 1.38 -7.00
C SER A 161 30.70 0.27 -7.74
N TRP A 162 29.36 0.34 -7.86
CA TRP A 162 28.61 -0.49 -8.79
C TRP A 162 28.76 0.04 -10.22
N VAL A 163 29.41 -0.74 -11.08
CA VAL A 163 29.65 -0.38 -12.48
C VAL A 163 28.88 -1.27 -13.44
N GLY A 164 28.46 -0.67 -14.56
CA GLY A 164 27.81 -1.38 -15.65
C GLY A 164 28.74 -2.33 -16.41
N ALA A 165 28.22 -2.89 -17.50
CA ALA A 165 28.96 -3.76 -18.41
C ALA A 165 30.19 -3.06 -19.04
N THR A 166 30.14 -1.74 -19.18
CA THR A 166 31.20 -0.91 -19.75
C THR A 166 32.22 -0.41 -18.72
N GLY A 167 32.04 -0.73 -17.43
CA GLY A 167 32.85 -0.19 -16.34
C GLY A 167 32.47 1.22 -15.90
N LYS A 168 31.48 1.86 -16.55
CA LYS A 168 30.95 3.17 -16.11
C LYS A 168 30.05 3.02 -14.88
N PRO A 169 30.05 3.98 -13.94
CA PRO A 169 29.05 4.08 -12.89
C PRO A 169 27.64 4.22 -13.47
N LEU A 170 26.66 3.62 -12.78
CA LEU A 170 25.25 3.77 -13.14
C LEU A 170 24.62 4.94 -12.38
N THR A 171 23.94 5.83 -13.10
CA THR A 171 23.32 7.05 -12.53
C THR A 171 21.82 7.12 -12.76
N ASN A 172 21.33 6.42 -13.79
CA ASN A 172 19.93 6.42 -14.17
C ASN A 172 19.25 5.14 -13.70
N VAL A 173 17.99 5.23 -13.30
CA VAL A 173 17.16 4.11 -12.84
C VAL A 173 15.82 4.13 -13.57
N VAL A 174 15.43 2.99 -14.15
CA VAL A 174 14.08 2.77 -14.67
C VAL A 174 13.41 1.69 -13.82
N SER A 175 12.39 2.08 -13.05
CA SER A 175 11.58 1.17 -12.25
C SER A 175 10.38 0.69 -13.07
N VAL A 176 10.28 -0.62 -13.28
CA VAL A 176 9.25 -1.24 -14.12
C VAL A 176 8.26 -1.98 -13.23
N GLY A 177 7.00 -1.55 -13.23
CA GLY A 177 5.95 -2.15 -12.39
C GLY A 177 4.61 -1.49 -12.67
N ILE A 178 3.51 -2.16 -12.29
CA ILE A 178 2.15 -1.63 -12.49
C ILE A 178 1.36 -1.60 -11.17
N GLY A 179 0.38 -0.70 -11.09
CA GLY A 179 -0.53 -0.58 -9.94
C GLY A 179 0.24 -0.29 -8.64
N GLY A 180 0.11 -1.18 -7.66
CA GLY A 180 0.79 -1.04 -6.36
C GLY A 180 2.32 -1.01 -6.44
N SER A 181 2.90 -1.63 -7.47
CA SER A 181 4.34 -1.63 -7.74
C SER A 181 4.87 -0.33 -8.35
N PHE A 182 3.98 0.64 -8.62
CA PHE A 182 4.27 1.88 -9.33
C PHE A 182 3.74 3.12 -8.61
N LEU A 183 2.44 3.15 -8.26
CA LEU A 183 1.76 4.37 -7.80
C LEU A 183 2.33 4.94 -6.51
N GLY A 184 2.58 4.09 -5.50
CA GLY A 184 3.15 4.51 -4.22
C GLY A 184 4.57 5.07 -4.38
N PRO A 185 5.50 4.33 -5.01
CA PRO A 185 6.84 4.83 -5.31
C PRO A 185 6.84 6.12 -6.14
N LEU A 186 5.99 6.24 -7.16
CA LEU A 186 5.86 7.46 -7.96
C LEU A 186 5.38 8.64 -7.10
N PHE A 187 4.36 8.45 -6.27
CA PHE A 187 3.86 9.49 -5.37
C PHE A 187 4.97 10.02 -4.44
N VAL A 188 5.71 9.11 -3.80
CA VAL A 188 6.81 9.52 -2.89
C VAL A 188 7.95 10.18 -3.67
N HIS A 189 8.30 9.66 -4.85
CA HIS A 189 9.29 10.29 -5.73
C HIS A 189 8.89 11.72 -6.08
N THR A 190 7.66 11.93 -6.57
CA THR A 190 7.16 13.25 -6.94
C THR A 190 7.14 14.22 -5.75
N ALA A 191 6.78 13.76 -4.55
CA ALA A 191 6.82 14.59 -3.35
C ALA A 191 8.27 14.94 -2.93
N LEU A 192 9.20 13.98 -2.99
CA LEU A 192 10.59 14.21 -2.61
C LEU A 192 11.36 15.07 -3.62
N GLN A 193 10.90 15.20 -4.87
CA GLN A 193 11.53 16.09 -5.85
C GLN A 193 11.54 17.56 -5.40
N THR A 194 10.60 17.97 -4.56
CA THR A 194 10.50 19.35 -4.06
C THR A 194 11.16 19.57 -2.70
N ASP A 195 11.57 18.49 -2.02
CA ASP A 195 12.29 18.60 -0.74
C ASP A 195 13.76 19.01 -1.01
N PRO A 196 14.29 20.07 -0.35
CA PRO A 196 15.64 20.56 -0.64
C PRO A 196 16.77 19.54 -0.41
N GLU A 197 16.67 18.74 0.65
CA GLU A 197 17.68 17.71 0.99
C GLU A 197 17.65 16.59 -0.06
N ALA A 198 16.45 16.12 -0.41
CA ALA A 198 16.25 15.09 -1.42
C ALA A 198 16.62 15.57 -2.83
N ALA A 199 16.31 16.82 -3.19
CA ALA A 199 16.67 17.41 -4.47
C ALA A 199 18.20 17.47 -4.65
N GLU A 200 18.94 17.90 -3.62
CA GLU A 200 20.42 17.90 -3.68
C GLU A 200 20.97 16.47 -3.72
N ALA A 201 20.42 15.55 -2.92
CA ALA A 201 20.84 14.14 -2.93
C ALA A 201 20.56 13.41 -4.26
N ALA A 202 19.60 13.91 -5.05
CA ALA A 202 19.22 13.42 -6.37
C ALA A 202 20.03 14.02 -7.53
N LYS A 203 20.90 14.99 -7.28
CA LYS A 203 21.63 15.73 -8.31
C LYS A 203 22.46 14.81 -9.21
N GLY A 204 22.30 14.98 -10.53
CA GLY A 204 22.99 14.15 -11.53
C GLY A 204 22.45 12.71 -11.66
N ARG A 205 21.32 12.40 -11.01
CA ARG A 205 20.65 11.09 -11.07
C ARG A 205 19.24 11.22 -11.60
N GLN A 206 18.76 10.19 -12.28
CA GLN A 206 17.40 10.14 -12.79
C GLN A 206 16.70 8.86 -12.36
N LEU A 207 15.49 8.99 -11.84
CA LEU A 207 14.58 7.87 -11.60
C LEU A 207 13.35 8.06 -12.47
N ARG A 208 13.04 7.06 -13.29
CA ARG A 208 11.84 7.02 -14.13
C ARG A 208 11.04 5.78 -13.82
N PHE A 209 9.74 5.85 -14.05
CA PHE A 209 8.82 4.77 -13.81
C PHE A 209 8.13 4.36 -15.10
N LEU A 210 8.11 3.06 -15.38
CA LEU A 210 7.47 2.45 -16.55
C LEU A 210 6.38 1.49 -16.08
N ALA A 211 5.13 1.79 -16.43
CA ALA A 211 3.99 1.01 -16.00
C ALA A 211 3.07 0.58 -17.14
N ASN A 212 2.79 1.49 -18.07
CA ASN A 212 1.84 1.22 -19.13
C ASN A 212 2.46 0.25 -20.15
N VAL A 213 1.65 -0.64 -20.69
CA VAL A 213 2.07 -1.62 -21.70
C VAL A 213 2.19 -0.99 -23.10
N ASP A 214 1.65 0.22 -23.27
CA ASP A 214 1.79 1.01 -24.49
C ASP A 214 3.28 1.24 -24.80
N PRO A 215 3.77 0.86 -26.01
CA PRO A 215 5.16 1.07 -26.39
C PRO A 215 5.60 2.54 -26.36
N VAL A 216 4.67 3.49 -26.44
CA VAL A 216 4.96 4.92 -26.25
C VAL A 216 5.49 5.21 -24.84
N ASP A 217 4.98 4.51 -23.82
CA ASP A 217 5.44 4.70 -22.44
C ASP A 217 6.86 4.16 -22.24
N VAL A 218 7.18 3.03 -22.89
CA VAL A 218 8.56 2.51 -22.96
C VAL A 218 9.48 3.53 -23.62
N ALA A 219 9.12 4.00 -24.81
CA ALA A 219 9.93 4.96 -25.57
C ALA A 219 10.19 6.25 -24.78
N ARG A 220 9.18 6.77 -24.08
CA ARG A 220 9.31 7.93 -23.18
C ARG A 220 10.22 7.63 -21.99
N SER A 221 10.05 6.47 -21.37
CA SER A 221 10.81 6.07 -20.18
C SER A 221 12.30 5.97 -20.46
N ILE A 222 12.72 5.51 -21.64
CA ILE A 222 14.14 5.40 -22.01
C ILE A 222 14.68 6.56 -22.83
N LYS A 223 13.82 7.52 -23.20
CA LYS A 223 14.23 8.68 -24.01
C LYS A 223 15.41 9.41 -23.36
N ASP A 224 16.48 9.64 -24.12
CA ASP A 224 17.68 10.35 -23.67
C ASP A 224 18.49 9.63 -22.56
N LEU A 225 18.19 8.36 -22.26
CA LEU A 225 19.00 7.52 -21.38
C LEU A 225 20.07 6.75 -22.17
N ASP A 226 21.28 6.65 -21.62
CA ASP A 226 22.33 5.78 -22.13
C ASP A 226 22.22 4.39 -21.47
N PRO A 227 22.05 3.29 -22.24
CA PRO A 227 22.06 1.94 -21.69
C PRO A 227 23.28 1.65 -20.79
N ALA A 228 24.46 2.21 -21.14
CA ALA A 228 25.71 1.98 -20.42
C ALA A 228 25.73 2.56 -19.00
N THR A 229 24.82 3.48 -18.66
CA THR A 229 24.74 4.16 -17.35
C THR A 229 23.37 3.98 -16.67
N THR A 230 22.52 3.08 -17.20
CA THR A 230 21.16 2.86 -16.73
C THR A 230 20.99 1.51 -16.03
N LEU A 231 20.36 1.53 -14.85
CA LEU A 231 19.92 0.38 -14.08
C LEU A 231 18.41 0.21 -14.21
N VAL A 232 17.94 -1.04 -14.32
CA VAL A 232 16.52 -1.37 -14.43
C VAL A 232 16.10 -2.17 -13.21
N VAL A 233 15.03 -1.73 -12.55
CA VAL A 233 14.45 -2.40 -11.40
C VAL A 233 13.12 -3.01 -11.81
N VAL A 234 13.05 -4.34 -11.92
CA VAL A 234 11.80 -5.03 -12.28
C VAL A 234 11.03 -5.37 -11.01
N VAL A 235 9.86 -4.76 -10.82
CA VAL A 235 9.05 -4.88 -9.61
C VAL A 235 7.78 -5.67 -9.89
N SER A 236 7.77 -6.95 -9.51
CA SER A 236 6.60 -7.83 -9.63
C SER A 236 6.62 -8.93 -8.57
N LYS A 237 5.53 -9.02 -7.79
CA LYS A 237 5.39 -10.02 -6.71
C LYS A 237 5.57 -11.44 -7.21
N THR A 238 4.79 -11.79 -8.25
CA THR A 238 4.77 -13.13 -8.85
C THR A 238 5.83 -13.29 -9.92
N PHE A 239 6.36 -12.18 -10.46
CA PHE A 239 7.23 -12.13 -11.62
C PHE A 239 6.57 -12.70 -12.90
N THR A 240 5.23 -12.66 -12.94
CA THR A 240 4.41 -13.16 -14.06
C THR A 240 3.41 -12.14 -14.59
N THR A 241 3.31 -10.95 -13.97
CA THR A 241 2.39 -9.89 -14.40
C THR A 241 2.62 -9.53 -15.86
N ALA A 242 1.61 -9.68 -16.70
CA ALA A 242 1.75 -9.62 -18.16
C ALA A 242 2.39 -8.30 -18.64
N GLU A 243 1.85 -7.17 -18.18
CA GLU A 243 2.30 -5.82 -18.53
C GLU A 243 3.74 -5.59 -18.06
N THR A 244 4.03 -5.89 -16.80
CA THR A 244 5.37 -5.71 -16.22
C THR A 244 6.41 -6.58 -16.93
N MET A 245 6.09 -7.84 -17.23
CA MET A 245 7.03 -8.75 -17.87
C MET A 245 7.22 -8.44 -19.35
N LEU A 246 6.20 -7.93 -20.04
CA LEU A 246 6.36 -7.41 -21.39
C LEU A 246 7.31 -6.21 -21.40
N ASN A 247 7.06 -5.21 -20.56
CA ASN A 247 7.93 -4.05 -20.43
C ASN A 247 9.37 -4.43 -20.01
N ALA A 248 9.53 -5.35 -19.06
CA ALA A 248 10.84 -5.82 -18.63
C ALA A 248 11.61 -6.49 -19.77
N ARG A 249 10.94 -7.29 -20.62
CA ARG A 249 11.56 -7.89 -21.82
C ARG A 249 11.95 -6.83 -22.85
N THR A 250 11.09 -5.85 -23.12
CA THR A 250 11.39 -4.76 -24.06
C THR A 250 12.60 -3.94 -23.61
N ILE A 251 12.68 -3.60 -22.33
CA ILE A 251 13.82 -2.87 -21.75
C ILE A 251 15.09 -3.73 -21.72
N LYS A 252 14.95 -5.04 -21.46
CA LYS A 252 16.06 -6.00 -21.56
C LYS A 252 16.62 -6.03 -22.99
N GLU A 253 15.77 -6.11 -24.00
CA GLU A 253 16.18 -6.07 -25.41
C GLU A 253 16.91 -4.76 -25.75
N TRP A 254 16.42 -3.62 -25.25
CA TRP A 254 17.11 -2.34 -25.39
C TRP A 254 18.54 -2.38 -24.80
N ILE A 255 18.73 -2.88 -23.57
CA ILE A 255 20.05 -3.06 -22.96
C ILE A 255 20.93 -4.02 -23.78
N VAL A 256 20.39 -5.19 -24.13
CA VAL A 256 21.13 -6.26 -24.80
C VAL A 256 21.55 -5.85 -26.21
N SER A 257 20.71 -5.10 -26.92
CA SER A 257 21.03 -4.62 -28.27
C SER A 257 22.23 -3.67 -28.28
N SER A 258 22.46 -2.92 -27.19
CA SER A 258 23.59 -1.99 -27.08
C SER A 258 24.82 -2.57 -26.38
N LEU A 259 24.65 -3.43 -25.37
CA LEU A 259 25.73 -3.86 -24.46
C LEU A 259 26.00 -5.38 -24.47
N GLY A 260 25.17 -6.14 -25.19
CA GLY A 260 25.22 -7.60 -25.25
C GLY A 260 24.53 -8.30 -24.07
N PRO A 261 24.28 -9.63 -24.17
CA PRO A 261 23.50 -10.39 -23.19
C PRO A 261 24.07 -10.40 -21.77
N GLN A 262 25.40 -10.32 -21.63
CA GLN A 262 26.08 -10.36 -20.33
C GLN A 262 25.77 -9.13 -19.46
N ALA A 263 25.32 -8.03 -20.08
CA ALA A 263 24.99 -6.79 -19.38
C ALA A 263 23.79 -6.93 -18.43
N VAL A 264 22.88 -7.89 -18.68
CA VAL A 264 21.66 -8.10 -17.89
C VAL A 264 21.96 -8.26 -16.40
N SER A 265 22.98 -9.06 -16.06
CA SER A 265 23.37 -9.32 -14.66
C SER A 265 23.82 -8.07 -13.89
N LYS A 266 24.31 -7.04 -14.59
CA LYS A 266 24.83 -5.78 -14.01
C LYS A 266 23.85 -4.61 -14.10
N HIS A 267 22.96 -4.64 -15.10
CA HIS A 267 22.04 -3.55 -15.43
C HIS A 267 20.59 -3.85 -15.07
N MET A 268 20.25 -5.05 -14.60
CA MET A 268 18.90 -5.40 -14.19
C MET A 268 18.89 -6.07 -12.83
N ILE A 269 17.98 -5.61 -11.97
CA ILE A 269 17.72 -6.16 -10.63
C ILE A 269 16.21 -6.37 -10.45
N ALA A 270 15.82 -7.16 -9.46
CA ALA A 270 14.42 -7.54 -9.27
C ALA A 270 13.91 -7.28 -7.85
N VAL A 271 12.67 -6.83 -7.74
CA VAL A 271 11.90 -6.87 -6.49
C VAL A 271 10.82 -7.94 -6.64
N SER A 272 11.09 -9.13 -6.08
CA SER A 272 10.22 -10.30 -6.21
C SER A 272 10.53 -11.37 -5.18
N THR A 273 9.57 -12.27 -4.97
CA THR A 273 9.76 -13.51 -4.19
C THR A 273 10.11 -14.70 -5.06
N ASN A 274 9.90 -14.60 -6.38
CA ASN A 274 10.06 -15.73 -7.29
C ASN A 274 11.48 -15.80 -7.86
N LEU A 275 12.43 -16.22 -7.02
CA LEU A 275 13.85 -16.29 -7.39
C LEU A 275 14.13 -17.19 -8.60
N LYS A 276 13.29 -18.22 -8.80
CA LYS A 276 13.38 -19.09 -9.97
C LYS A 276 13.15 -18.31 -11.27
N LEU A 277 12.03 -17.59 -11.37
CA LEU A 277 11.73 -16.80 -12.57
C LEU A 277 12.70 -15.61 -12.75
N VAL A 278 13.19 -15.02 -11.65
CA VAL A 278 14.25 -14.00 -11.71
C VAL A 278 15.52 -14.55 -12.36
N LYS A 279 15.95 -15.75 -11.95
CA LYS A 279 17.12 -16.42 -12.53
C LYS A 279 16.90 -16.78 -14.00
N GLU A 280 15.74 -17.34 -14.34
CA GLU A 280 15.37 -17.69 -15.72
C GLU A 280 15.32 -16.45 -16.63
N PHE A 281 14.93 -15.29 -16.09
CA PHE A 281 14.98 -14.02 -16.80
C PHE A 281 16.41 -13.51 -17.04
N GLY A 282 17.41 -14.05 -16.33
CA GLY A 282 18.83 -13.71 -16.47
C GLY A 282 19.34 -12.69 -15.45
N ILE A 283 18.52 -12.32 -14.45
CA ILE A 283 18.95 -11.49 -13.32
C ILE A 283 19.62 -12.39 -12.28
N ASP A 284 20.74 -11.93 -11.72
CA ASP A 284 21.39 -12.63 -10.61
C ASP A 284 20.43 -12.70 -9.41
N PRO A 285 20.10 -13.88 -8.86
CA PRO A 285 19.28 -14.00 -7.65
C PRO A 285 19.81 -13.21 -6.45
N ASN A 286 21.12 -12.94 -6.38
CA ASN A 286 21.69 -12.05 -5.36
C ASN A 286 21.23 -10.60 -5.52
N ASN A 287 20.83 -10.20 -6.72
CA ASN A 287 20.25 -8.90 -7.02
C ASN A 287 18.70 -8.91 -6.98
N ALA A 288 18.11 -9.91 -6.33
CA ALA A 288 16.70 -9.95 -6.00
C ALA A 288 16.44 -9.44 -4.58
N PHE A 289 15.40 -8.63 -4.42
CA PHE A 289 14.97 -8.07 -3.15
C PHE A 289 13.54 -8.54 -2.86
N ALA A 290 13.39 -9.33 -1.80
CA ALA A 290 12.12 -9.97 -1.48
C ALA A 290 11.13 -9.01 -0.78
N PHE A 291 9.85 -9.38 -0.84
CA PHE A 291 8.79 -8.80 -0.02
C PHE A 291 7.66 -9.82 0.16
N TRP A 292 6.85 -9.73 1.20
CA TRP A 292 6.04 -10.87 1.65
C TRP A 292 4.60 -10.87 1.13
N ASP A 293 3.91 -12.00 1.34
CA ASP A 293 2.53 -12.22 0.92
C ASP A 293 1.53 -11.30 1.65
N TRP A 294 1.75 -11.05 2.95
CA TRP A 294 1.01 -10.12 3.81
C TRP A 294 1.19 -8.63 3.43
N VAL A 295 2.09 -8.33 2.48
CA VAL A 295 2.18 -7.01 1.85
C VAL A 295 1.22 -6.96 0.66
N GLY A 296 0.10 -6.25 0.85
CA GLY A 296 -0.81 -5.90 -0.23
C GLY A 296 -0.17 -4.88 -1.18
N GLY A 297 -0.41 -5.02 -2.50
CA GLY A 297 0.24 -4.18 -3.52
C GLY A 297 0.08 -2.67 -3.27
N ARG A 298 -1.14 -2.22 -2.94
CA ARG A 298 -1.42 -0.79 -2.64
C ARG A 298 -0.80 -0.28 -1.32
N TYR A 299 -0.24 -1.16 -0.49
CA TYR A 299 0.45 -0.83 0.76
C TYR A 299 1.95 -1.15 0.70
N SER A 300 2.49 -1.40 -0.50
CA SER A 300 3.83 -1.97 -0.66
C SER A 300 4.97 -0.94 -0.74
N VAL A 301 4.69 0.36 -0.80
CA VAL A 301 5.73 1.40 -0.98
C VAL A 301 6.83 1.36 0.10
N CYS A 302 6.49 1.00 1.35
CA CYS A 302 7.46 0.88 2.44
C CYS A 302 8.28 -0.43 2.41
N SER A 303 8.00 -1.33 1.46
CA SER A 303 8.80 -2.54 1.22
C SER A 303 9.90 -2.26 0.19
N ALA A 304 10.61 -3.31 -0.23
CA ALA A 304 11.56 -3.23 -1.35
C ALA A 304 10.97 -2.59 -2.62
N VAL A 305 9.64 -2.65 -2.82
CA VAL A 305 8.94 -2.03 -3.96
C VAL A 305 9.24 -0.53 -4.08
N GLY A 306 9.17 0.23 -2.99
CA GLY A 306 9.48 1.65 -3.00
C GLY A 306 10.85 1.96 -2.43
N VAL A 307 11.24 1.28 -1.35
CA VAL A 307 12.49 1.57 -0.64
C VAL A 307 13.71 1.40 -1.55
N LEU A 308 13.72 0.41 -2.44
CA LEU A 308 14.85 0.21 -3.36
C LEU A 308 15.01 1.35 -4.39
N PRO A 309 14.05 1.62 -5.30
CA PRO A 309 14.21 2.68 -6.30
C PRO A 309 14.39 4.06 -5.67
N LEU A 310 13.70 4.35 -4.56
CA LEU A 310 13.86 5.62 -3.85
C LEU A 310 15.25 5.73 -3.20
N SER A 311 15.79 4.66 -2.62
CA SER A 311 17.13 4.68 -2.02
C SER A 311 18.23 4.82 -3.08
N LEU A 312 18.03 4.30 -4.29
CA LEU A 312 18.96 4.52 -5.40
C LEU A 312 18.99 6.01 -5.82
N GLN A 313 17.83 6.66 -5.86
CA GLN A 313 17.69 8.06 -6.26
C GLN A 313 18.12 9.05 -5.18
N TYR A 314 17.68 8.87 -3.93
CA TYR A 314 17.81 9.85 -2.84
C TYR A 314 18.79 9.40 -1.74
N GLY A 315 19.18 8.13 -1.73
CA GLY A 315 19.96 7.54 -0.63
C GLY A 315 19.08 6.99 0.47
N PHE A 316 19.56 5.93 1.12
CA PHE A 316 18.86 5.27 2.21
C PHE A 316 18.50 6.19 3.39
N PRO A 317 19.34 7.16 3.83
CA PRO A 317 19.00 8.04 4.96
C PRO A 317 17.70 8.84 4.77
N ILE A 318 17.45 9.35 3.56
CA ILE A 318 16.22 10.11 3.25
C ILE A 318 15.01 9.19 3.26
N VAL A 319 15.14 7.99 2.67
CA VAL A 319 14.07 6.99 2.69
C VAL A 319 13.79 6.49 4.10
N GLN A 320 14.82 6.40 4.95
CA GLN A 320 14.66 6.04 6.35
C GLN A 320 13.79 7.07 7.10
N LYS A 321 14.00 8.38 6.90
CA LYS A 321 13.14 9.44 7.46
C LYS A 321 11.67 9.27 7.04
N PHE A 322 11.44 8.93 5.75
CA PHE A 322 10.09 8.61 5.25
C PHE A 322 9.47 7.41 5.97
N LEU A 323 10.23 6.33 6.18
CA LEU A 323 9.76 5.15 6.91
C LEU A 323 9.47 5.47 8.39
N GLU A 324 10.31 6.29 9.03
CA GLU A 324 10.14 6.73 10.41
C GLU A 324 8.86 7.57 10.58
N GLY A 325 8.59 8.52 9.67
CA GLY A 325 7.33 9.27 9.69
C GLY A 325 6.09 8.38 9.50
N ALA A 326 6.17 7.38 8.62
CA ALA A 326 5.09 6.42 8.44
C ALA A 326 4.92 5.49 9.66
N SER A 327 6.01 5.13 10.35
CA SER A 327 5.99 4.38 11.62
C SER A 327 5.35 5.19 12.75
N SER A 328 5.65 6.49 12.80
CA SER A 328 5.06 7.40 13.80
C SER A 328 3.54 7.46 13.67
N ILE A 329 3.01 7.61 12.45
CA ILE A 329 1.57 7.59 12.20
C ILE A 329 0.96 6.22 12.51
N ASP A 330 1.64 5.10 12.25
CA ASP A 330 1.15 3.78 12.67
C ASP A 330 0.98 3.69 14.19
N ASN A 331 1.96 4.18 14.94
CA ASN A 331 1.89 4.22 16.40
C ASN A 331 0.76 5.14 16.88
N HIS A 332 0.56 6.29 16.22
CA HIS A 332 -0.58 7.18 16.49
C HIS A 332 -1.92 6.47 16.29
N VAL A 333 -2.09 5.76 15.17
CA VAL A 333 -3.31 4.97 14.91
C VAL A 333 -3.51 3.89 15.96
N HIS A 334 -2.44 3.20 16.33
CA HIS A 334 -2.51 2.07 17.24
C HIS A 334 -2.73 2.48 18.69
N THR A 335 -2.22 3.63 19.16
CA THR A 335 -2.18 3.92 20.61
C THR A 335 -3.10 5.06 21.03
N SER A 336 -3.37 6.04 20.17
CA SER A 336 -4.15 7.24 20.54
C SER A 336 -5.64 6.95 20.68
N SER A 337 -6.30 7.72 21.57
CA SER A 337 -7.75 7.74 21.71
C SER A 337 -8.41 8.30 20.44
N PHE A 338 -9.66 7.92 20.15
CA PHE A 338 -10.31 8.28 18.88
C PHE A 338 -10.42 9.79 18.67
N GLU A 339 -10.55 10.58 19.74
CA GLU A 339 -10.66 12.04 19.72
C GLU A 339 -9.39 12.73 19.18
N LYS A 340 -8.22 12.10 19.36
CA LYS A 340 -6.92 12.63 18.92
C LYS A 340 -6.38 11.91 17.69
N ASN A 341 -6.99 10.78 17.31
CA ASN A 341 -6.47 9.88 16.30
C ASN A 341 -6.85 10.38 14.89
N ILE A 342 -5.93 11.12 14.26
CA ILE A 342 -6.12 11.79 12.97
C ILE A 342 -6.66 10.82 11.89
N PRO A 343 -6.08 9.62 11.68
CA PRO A 343 -6.60 8.70 10.66
C PRO A 343 -7.99 8.14 11.01
N VAL A 344 -8.30 7.91 12.29
CA VAL A 344 -9.65 7.48 12.71
C VAL A 344 -10.66 8.59 12.46
N LEU A 345 -10.36 9.84 12.82
CA LEU A 345 -11.22 10.98 12.54
C LEU A 345 -11.52 11.11 11.04
N LEU A 346 -10.49 11.05 10.18
CA LEU A 346 -10.66 11.08 8.73
C LEU A 346 -11.52 9.91 8.22
N GLY A 347 -11.33 8.71 8.77
CA GLY A 347 -12.13 7.52 8.45
C GLY A 347 -13.60 7.66 8.86
N LEU A 348 -13.88 8.20 10.05
CA LEU A 348 -15.23 8.41 10.54
C LEU A 348 -15.95 9.53 9.78
N LEU A 349 -15.26 10.62 9.47
CA LEU A 349 -15.80 11.70 8.61
C LEU A 349 -16.10 11.20 7.19
N SER A 350 -15.26 10.29 6.68
CA SER A 350 -15.54 9.58 5.43
C SER A 350 -16.85 8.80 5.51
N VAL A 351 -17.04 8.01 6.57
CA VAL A 351 -18.28 7.24 6.79
C VAL A 351 -19.48 8.17 6.91
N TRP A 352 -19.35 9.28 7.65
CA TRP A 352 -20.38 10.31 7.79
C TRP A 352 -20.84 10.84 6.43
N ASN A 353 -19.91 11.36 5.64
CA ASN A 353 -20.20 11.99 4.36
C ASN A 353 -20.80 10.99 3.35
N VAL A 354 -20.22 9.79 3.24
CA VAL A 354 -20.64 8.81 2.23
C VAL A 354 -21.95 8.13 2.63
N SER A 355 -22.05 7.66 3.86
CA SER A 355 -23.13 6.74 4.27
C SER A 355 -24.37 7.47 4.78
N PHE A 356 -24.21 8.66 5.35
CA PHE A 356 -25.31 9.39 5.99
C PHE A 356 -25.71 10.65 5.21
N LEU A 357 -24.74 11.43 4.71
CA LEU A 357 -25.03 12.60 3.88
C LEU A 357 -25.20 12.28 2.39
N GLY A 358 -24.82 11.07 1.95
CA GLY A 358 -24.98 10.64 0.57
C GLY A 358 -24.02 11.33 -0.41
N TYR A 359 -22.82 11.69 0.04
CA TYR A 359 -21.75 12.25 -0.81
C TYR A 359 -20.77 11.14 -1.22
N PRO A 360 -20.95 10.48 -2.39
CA PRO A 360 -20.19 9.28 -2.75
C PRO A 360 -18.78 9.59 -3.27
N ALA A 361 -18.49 10.85 -3.60
CA ALA A 361 -17.21 11.27 -4.19
C ALA A 361 -16.32 11.94 -3.15
N ARG A 362 -15.01 11.67 -3.24
CA ARG A 362 -13.97 12.38 -2.49
C ARG A 362 -12.98 12.99 -3.47
N VAL A 363 -12.67 14.25 -3.26
CA VAL A 363 -11.57 14.93 -3.93
C VAL A 363 -10.48 15.17 -2.90
N SER A 364 -9.28 14.67 -3.18
CA SER A 364 -8.07 15.01 -2.45
C SER A 364 -7.33 16.04 -3.29
N TYR A 365 -7.34 17.29 -2.84
CA TYR A 365 -6.61 18.38 -3.48
C TYR A 365 -5.40 18.72 -2.63
N SER A 366 -4.21 18.58 -3.21
CA SER A 366 -2.96 18.99 -2.56
C SER A 366 -2.63 20.38 -3.08
N VAL A 367 -2.78 21.40 -2.22
CA VAL A 367 -2.22 22.73 -2.48
C VAL A 367 -0.85 22.76 -1.82
N PRO A 368 0.25 22.59 -2.56
CA PRO A 368 1.54 22.88 -1.98
C PRO A 368 1.58 24.39 -1.71
N PHE A 369 1.56 24.79 -0.43
CA PHE A 369 1.88 26.17 -0.03
C PHE A 369 3.34 26.55 -0.37
N SER A 370 4.12 25.62 -0.94
CA SER A 370 5.38 25.85 -1.63
C SER A 370 5.33 25.22 -3.04
N PHE A 371 4.86 26.00 -4.01
CA PHE A 371 4.96 25.86 -5.48
C PHE A 371 4.43 24.57 -6.17
N TYR A 372 3.36 24.78 -6.95
CA TYR A 372 2.90 24.13 -8.19
C TYR A 372 2.69 22.60 -8.27
N PHE A 373 1.42 22.20 -8.23
CA PHE A 373 0.86 21.30 -9.25
C PHE A 373 -0.36 22.00 -9.87
N LEU A 374 -0.15 22.63 -11.03
CA LEU A 374 -1.19 23.06 -11.94
C LEU A 374 -1.29 21.98 -13.01
N LEU A 375 -2.42 21.29 -13.07
CA LEU A 375 -3.00 20.79 -14.32
C LEU A 375 -4.51 20.98 -14.24
#